data_AF-A0A537NQA1-F1
#
_entry.id   AF-A0A537NQA1-F1
#
_cell.length_a   1.000
_cell.length_b   1.000
_cell.length_c   1.000
_cell.angle_alpha   90.00
_cell.angle_beta   90.00
_cell.angle_gamma   90.00
#
_symmetry.space_group_name_H-M   'P 1'
#
loop_
_entity.id
_entity.type
_entity.pdbx_description
1 polymer ?
#
loop_
_entity_poly.entity_id
_entity_poly.type
_entity_poly.pdbx_seq_one_letter_code
_entity_poly.pdbx_strand_id
1 'polypeptide(L)' 'MRHIFGSAAILLAAASSVPAAAQDVKAGVLTCDVSAGLGFIIGSKKQITCAFTPEGPGRREDYDGTIT' A
#
# COMPACT_ATOMS: atom_id res chain seq x y z
N MET A 1 11.30 -0.32 -62.09
CA MET A 1 11.89 -1.67 -61.98
C MET A 1 13.09 -1.61 -61.05
N ARG A 2 12.98 -2.12 -59.81
CA ARG A 2 14.05 -2.66 -58.93
C ARG A 2 13.63 -2.57 -57.46
N HIS A 3 12.73 -3.46 -57.09
CA HIS A 3 12.68 -3.95 -55.72
C HIS A 3 13.99 -4.68 -55.46
N ILE A 4 14.84 -4.13 -54.60
CA ILE A 4 16.06 -4.78 -54.13
C ILE A 4 15.80 -5.18 -52.68
N PHE A 5 15.61 -6.49 -52.49
CA PHE A 5 16.12 -7.33 -51.39
C PHE A 5 16.45 -6.60 -50.06
N GLY A 6 15.93 -7.00 -48.91
CA GLY A 6 15.37 -8.28 -48.55
C GLY A 6 15.27 -8.42 -47.03
N SER A 7 14.75 -9.58 -46.62
CA SER A 7 14.73 -10.22 -45.30
C SER A 7 14.31 -9.41 -44.08
N ALA A 8 13.20 -9.90 -43.51
CA ALA A 8 12.70 -9.62 -42.19
C ALA A 8 13.73 -9.85 -41.07
N ALA A 9 13.65 -9.01 -40.04
CA ALA A 9 14.01 -9.39 -38.68
C ALA A 9 13.03 -8.68 -37.72
N ILE A 10 11.91 -9.34 -37.41
CA ILE A 10 11.07 -8.91 -36.28
C ILE A 10 11.87 -9.26 -35.03
N LEU A 11 12.49 -8.24 -34.43
CA LEU A 11 13.14 -8.37 -33.13
C LEU A 11 12.04 -8.55 -32.09
N LEU A 12 11.80 -9.80 -31.68
CA LEU A 12 10.98 -10.10 -30.52
C LEU A 12 11.75 -9.60 -29.28
N ALA A 13 11.39 -8.43 -28.78
CA ALA A 13 11.87 -7.95 -27.50
C ALA A 13 11.33 -8.89 -26.40
N ALA A 14 12.17 -9.81 -25.94
CA ALA A 14 11.88 -10.58 -24.74
C ALA A 14 11.90 -9.61 -23.55
N ALA A 15 10.72 -9.12 -23.17
CA ALA A 15 10.54 -8.40 -21.92
C ALA A 15 10.77 -9.40 -20.79
N SER A 16 11.99 -9.47 -20.28
CA SER A 16 12.29 -10.20 -19.05
C SER A 16 11.58 -9.49 -17.90
N SER A 17 10.45 -10.04 -17.44
CA SER A 17 9.84 -9.61 -16.18
C SER A 17 10.73 -10.06 -15.04
N VAL A 18 11.68 -9.20 -14.64
CA VAL A 18 12.37 -9.36 -13.36
C VAL A 18 11.32 -9.40 -12.26
N PRO A 19 11.32 -10.42 -11.39
CA PRO A 19 10.41 -10.43 -10.26
C PRO A 19 10.73 -9.21 -9.39
N ALA A 20 9.74 -8.36 -9.14
CA ALA A 20 9.87 -7.28 -8.19
C ALA A 20 10.16 -7.89 -6.82
N ALA A 21 11.33 -7.60 -6.26
CA ALA A 21 11.64 -7.97 -4.90
C ALA A 21 10.65 -7.24 -3.98
N ALA A 22 9.76 -7.99 -3.32
CA ALA A 22 8.88 -7.42 -2.30
C ALA A 22 9.76 -7.00 -1.12
N GLN A 23 9.98 -5.69 -0.96
CA GLN A 23 10.63 -5.18 0.24
C GLN A 23 9.60 -5.10 1.36
N ASP A 24 9.80 -5.87 2.42
CA ASP A 24 9.07 -5.71 3.68
C ASP A 24 9.56 -4.42 4.36
N VAL A 25 8.89 -3.31 4.08
CA VAL A 25 9.20 -2.00 4.65
C VAL A 25 8.17 -1.67 5.72
N LYS A 26 8.62 -1.51 6.96
CA LYS A 26 7.78 -0.99 8.03
C LYS A 26 7.69 0.52 7.90
N ALA A 27 6.51 1.03 7.58
CA ALA A 27 6.28 2.48 7.41
C ALA A 27 6.15 3.22 8.75
N GLY A 28 5.79 2.53 9.82
CA GLY A 28 5.52 3.14 11.13
C GLY A 28 4.61 2.28 12.00
N VAL A 29 4.13 2.88 13.09
CA VAL A 29 3.18 2.25 14.03
C VAL A 29 1.96 3.15 14.19
N LEU A 30 0.77 2.57 14.05
CA LEU A 30 -0.48 3.22 14.39
C LEU A 30 -0.93 2.74 15.78
N THR A 31 -0.93 3.65 16.75
CA THR A 31 -1.41 3.35 18.12
C THR A 31 -2.80 3.94 18.29
N CYS A 32 -3.78 3.14 18.71
CA CYS A 32 -5.17 3.58 18.86
C CYS A 32 -5.65 3.44 20.30
N ASP A 33 -6.26 4.50 20.82
CA ASP A 33 -7.13 4.45 21.98
C ASP A 33 -8.56 4.19 21.50
N VAL A 34 -9.15 3.12 22.02
CA VAL A 34 -10.53 2.75 21.72
C VAL A 34 -11.34 3.09 22.95
N SER A 35 -12.23 4.07 22.82
CA SER A 35 -13.14 4.43 23.90
C SER A 35 -13.95 3.19 24.27
N ALA A 36 -13.79 2.71 25.51
CA ALA A 36 -14.50 1.56 26.04
C ALA A 36 -15.97 1.91 26.26
N GLY A 37 -16.74 1.96 25.17
CA GLY A 37 -18.19 2.01 25.25
C GLY A 37 -18.67 0.75 25.94
N LEU A 38 -19.37 0.92 27.06
CA LEU A 38 -20.03 -0.15 27.81
C LEU A 38 -20.86 -1.01 26.85
N GLY A 39 -20.48 -2.27 26.68
CA GLY A 39 -21.27 -3.25 25.92
C GLY A 39 -20.74 -3.54 24.52
N PHE A 40 -20.24 -4.75 24.35
CA PHE A 40 -20.17 -5.44 23.08
C PHE A 40 -21.60 -5.88 22.70
N ILE A 41 -22.41 -4.91 22.25
CA ILE A 41 -23.69 -5.21 21.59
C ILE A 41 -23.37 -5.32 20.10
N ILE A 42 -23.75 -6.42 19.48
CA ILE A 42 -23.62 -6.64 18.03
C ILE A 42 -24.14 -5.37 17.30
N GLY A 43 -23.28 -4.67 16.56
CA GLY A 43 -23.57 -3.37 15.93
C GLY A 43 -23.07 -2.11 16.67
N SER A 44 -22.20 -2.24 17.69
CA SER A 44 -21.66 -1.11 18.44
C SER A 44 -20.65 -0.30 17.63
N LYS A 45 -21.02 0.93 17.25
CA LYS A 45 -20.07 1.92 16.75
C LYS A 45 -19.17 2.42 17.89
N LYS A 46 -17.87 2.20 17.79
CA LYS A 46 -16.88 2.68 18.77
C LYS A 46 -16.06 3.79 18.15
N GLN A 47 -15.94 4.90 18.88
CA GLN A 47 -15.01 5.97 18.52
C GLN A 47 -13.60 5.55 18.87
N ILE A 48 -12.66 5.85 17.98
CA ILE A 48 -11.24 5.59 18.15
C ILE A 48 -10.46 6.86 17.86
N THR A 49 -9.41 7.08 18.64
CA THR A 49 -8.41 8.11 18.35
C THR A 49 -7.08 7.40 18.19
N CYS A 50 -6.47 7.54 17.03
CA CYS A 50 -5.22 6.90 16.68
C CYS A 50 -4.14 7.93 16.40
N ALA A 51 -2.90 7.54 16.63
CA ALA A 51 -1.76 8.34 16.29
C ALA A 51 -0.72 7.51 15.55
N PHE A 52 -0.35 7.98 14.37
CA PHE A 52 0.63 7.36 13.50
C PHE A 52 2.02 7.90 13.81
N THR A 53 2.94 6.99 14.10
CA THR A 53 4.36 7.31 14.31
C THR A 53 5.16 6.70 13.17
N PRO A 54 5.70 7.51 12.24
CA PRO A 54 6.45 7.01 11.10
C PRO A 54 7.79 6.39 11.52
N GLU A 55 8.23 5.38 10.78
CA GLU A 55 9.57 4.80 10.89
C GLU A 55 10.46 5.47 9.84
N GLY A 56 10.88 6.71 10.13
CA GLY A 56 11.67 7.53 9.22
C GLY A 56 11.32 9.01 9.29
N PRO A 57 11.81 9.83 8.33
CA PRO A 57 11.47 11.24 8.25
C PRO A 57 9.98 11.40 7.97
N GLY A 58 9.28 12.07 8.87
CA GLY A 58 7.85 12.30 8.78
C GLY A 58 7.33 12.85 10.10
N ARG A 59 6.16 13.50 10.05
CA ARG A 59 5.51 13.99 11.27
C ARG A 59 4.58 12.92 11.82
N ARG A 60 4.39 12.94 13.14
CA ARG A 60 3.30 12.23 13.79
C ARG A 60 1.97 12.84 13.35
N GLU A 61 1.03 11.98 12.97
CA GLU A 61 -0.30 12.41 12.52
C GLU A 61 -1.35 11.76 13.43
N ASP A 62 -2.36 12.54 13.82
CA ASP A 62 -3.47 12.09 14.65
C ASP A 62 -4.72 11.85 13.77
N TYR A 63 -5.46 10.80 14.07
CA TYR A 63 -6.61 10.33 13.31
C TYR A 63 -7.77 10.00 14.25
N ASP A 64 -8.94 10.57 13.98
CA ASP A 64 -10.18 10.15 14.63
C ASP A 64 -11.01 9.30 13.68
N GLY A 65 -11.61 8.24 14.23
CA GLY A 65 -12.36 7.27 13.44
C GLY A 65 -13.46 6.59 14.21
N THR A 66 -14.19 5.73 13.51
CA THR A 66 -15.14 4.82 14.12
C THR A 66 -14.97 3.41 13.57
N ILE A 67 -15.14 2.41 14.43
CA ILE A 67 -15.18 0.99 14.08
C ILE A 67 -16.58 0.44 14.37
N THR A 68 -17.09 -0.48 13.54
CA THR A 68 -18.45 -1.06 13.60
C THR A 68 -18.39 -2.56 13.86
#